data_AF-A0A2T5H8I4-F1
#
_entry.id   AF-A0A2T5H8I4-F1
#
_cell.length_a   1.000
_cell.length_b   1.000
_cell.length_c   1.000
_cell.angle_alpha   90.00
_cell.angle_beta   90.00
_cell.angle_gamma   90.00
#
_symmetry.space_group_name_H-M   'P 1'
#
loop_
_entity.id
_entity.type
_entity.pdbx_description
1 polymer ?
#
loop_
_entity_poly.entity_id
_entity_poly.type
_entity_poly.pdbx_seq_one_letter_code
_entity_poly.pdbx_strand_id
1 'polypeptide(L)'
;MEQSGVVGFNAEGNAQRVTDFRDSPFCSQLVFAEMIGLEEVSPDVVRGWVESHAIPTVKIGRRRVINLHRIRRDIDRGKTIFCSGDYADD
;
A
#
# COMPACT_ATOMS: atom_id res chain seq x y z
N MET A 1 9.60 5.05 32.11
CA MET A 1 9.18 5.82 30.91
C MET A 1 8.23 4.94 30.14
N GLU A 2 6.93 5.22 30.18
CA GLU A 2 5.97 4.52 29.32
C GLU A 2 6.16 5.04 27.90
N GLN A 3 6.72 4.20 27.04
CA GLN A 3 6.92 4.54 25.64
C GLN A 3 5.54 4.59 24.97
N SER A 4 5.03 5.80 24.75
CA SER A 4 3.80 6.05 24.02
C SER A 4 3.95 5.49 22.61
N GLY A 5 3.40 4.30 22.36
CA GLY A 5 3.52 3.56 21.10
C GLY A 5 2.79 4.20 19.91
N VAL A 6 2.28 5.43 20.05
CA VAL A 6 1.59 6.14 18.97
C VAL A 6 2.63 6.74 18.03
N VAL A 7 2.85 6.08 16.89
CA VAL A 7 3.87 6.48 15.90
C VAL A 7 3.30 6.72 14.50
N GLY A 8 1.98 6.72 14.31
CA GLY A 8 1.36 6.95 12.99
C GLY A 8 -0.07 7.48 13.02
N PHE A 9 -0.60 7.72 11.82
CA PHE A 9 -2.00 8.13 11.56
C PHE A 9 -2.66 7.11 10.63
N ASN A 10 -3.93 6.79 10.88
CA ASN A 10 -4.73 5.92 10.02
C ASN A 10 -5.15 6.66 8.73
N ALA A 11 -5.85 5.98 7.82
CA ALA A 11 -6.32 6.56 6.55
C ALA A 11 -7.30 7.75 6.73
N GLU A 12 -7.88 7.93 7.91
CA GLU A 12 -8.79 9.03 8.26
C GLU A 12 -8.07 10.17 9.01
N GLY A 13 -6.76 10.04 9.23
CA GLY A 13 -5.95 11.02 9.96
C GLY A 13 -6.00 10.86 11.49
N ASN A 14 -6.64 9.82 12.02
CA ASN A 14 -6.69 9.53 13.45
C ASN A 14 -5.38 8.91 13.93
N ALA A 15 -4.94 9.27 15.13
CA ALA A 15 -3.73 8.72 15.73
C ALA A 15 -3.85 7.19 15.92
N GLN A 16 -2.88 6.43 15.43
CA GLN A 16 -2.87 4.96 15.50
C GLN A 16 -1.53 4.46 16.05
N ARG A 17 -1.61 3.48 16.95
CA ARG A 17 -0.46 2.70 17.39
C ARG A 17 -0.04 1.78 16.24
N VAL A 18 1.07 2.09 15.59
CA VAL A 18 1.66 1.24 14.53
C VAL A 18 2.61 0.28 15.23
N THR A 19 2.16 -0.96 15.41
CA THR A 19 3.00 -2.04 15.97
C THR A 19 3.73 -2.83 14.90
N ASP A 20 3.28 -2.69 13.65
CA ASP A 20 3.75 -3.46 12.51
C ASP A 20 3.69 -2.60 11.24
N PHE A 21 4.64 -2.77 10.33
CA PHE A 21 4.63 -2.12 9.01
C PHE A 21 3.37 -2.47 8.20
N ARG A 22 2.73 -3.61 8.50
CA ARG A 22 1.42 -4.03 7.97
C ARG A 22 0.25 -3.11 8.36
N ASP A 23 0.43 -2.27 9.38
CA ASP A 23 -0.57 -1.27 9.79
C ASP A 23 -0.42 0.06 9.05
N SER A 24 0.65 0.23 8.25
CA SER A 24 0.84 1.45 7.46
C SER A 24 -0.22 1.55 6.35
N PRO A 25 -0.90 2.70 6.18
CA PRO A 25 -1.86 2.88 5.10
C PRO A 25 -1.21 2.94 3.71
N PHE A 26 0.11 3.23 3.65
CA PHE A 26 0.88 3.37 2.42
C PHE A 26 2.26 2.74 2.50
N CYS A 27 2.84 2.39 1.35
CA CYS A 27 4.26 2.05 1.26
C CYS A 27 4.86 2.49 -0.08
N SER A 28 6.20 2.51 -0.15
CA SER A 28 6.89 2.72 -1.43
C SER A 28 6.75 1.48 -2.32
N GLN A 29 6.96 1.64 -3.63
CA GLN A 29 6.94 0.51 -4.56
C GLN A 29 7.98 -0.57 -4.22
N LEU A 30 9.16 -0.15 -3.74
CA LEU A 30 10.21 -1.08 -3.30
C LEU A 30 9.77 -1.88 -2.08
N VAL A 31 9.23 -1.20 -1.06
CA VAL A 31 8.72 -1.87 0.15
C VAL A 31 7.57 -2.81 -0.19
N PHE A 32 6.72 -2.46 -1.16
CA PHE A 32 5.67 -3.36 -1.63
C PHE A 32 6.23 -4.64 -2.26
N ALA A 33 7.28 -4.54 -3.09
CA ALA A 33 7.97 -5.70 -3.64
C ALA A 33 8.60 -6.56 -2.53
N GLU A 34 9.27 -5.94 -1.55
CA GLU A 34 9.84 -6.62 -0.39
C GLU A 34 8.77 -7.34 0.46
N MET A 35 7.58 -6.74 0.61
CA MET A 35 6.45 -7.38 1.33
C MET A 35 5.91 -8.61 0.62
N ILE A 36 5.95 -8.64 -0.72
CA ILE A 36 5.52 -9.81 -1.51
C ILE A 36 6.59 -10.90 -1.49
N GLY A 37 7.86 -10.50 -1.49
CA GLY A 37 9.01 -11.39 -1.65
C GLY A 37 9.74 -11.04 -2.95
N LEU A 38 11.01 -10.62 -2.84
CA LEU A 38 11.80 -10.18 -3.99
C LEU A 38 12.16 -11.33 -4.94
N GLU A 39 12.10 -12.56 -4.44
CA GLU A 39 12.23 -13.80 -5.21
C GLU A 39 11.02 -14.07 -6.12
N GLU A 40 9.83 -13.55 -5.77
CA GLU A 40 8.59 -13.71 -6.54
C GLU A 40 8.31 -12.50 -7.43
N VAL A 41 8.55 -11.29 -6.91
CA VAL A 41 8.17 -10.03 -7.57
C VAL A 41 9.31 -9.01 -7.49
N SER A 42 9.82 -8.61 -8.65
CA SER A 42 10.82 -7.55 -8.73
C SER A 42 10.18 -6.15 -8.62
N PRO A 43 10.94 -5.12 -8.23
CA PRO A 43 10.45 -3.74 -8.20
C PRO A 43 9.93 -3.23 -9.57
N ASP A 44 10.45 -3.75 -10.68
CA ASP A 44 10.01 -3.36 -12.02
C ASP A 44 8.62 -3.91 -12.36
N VAL A 45 8.28 -5.10 -11.86
CA VAL A 45 6.93 -5.66 -11.98
C VAL A 45 5.92 -4.78 -11.22
N VAL A 46 6.26 -4.37 -9.99
CA VAL A 46 5.42 -3.44 -9.23
C VAL A 46 5.24 -2.11 -9.96
N ARG A 47 6.30 -1.59 -10.58
CA ARG A 47 6.20 -0.38 -11.42
C ARG A 47 5.21 -0.58 -12.56
N GLY A 48 5.26 -1.72 -13.25
CA GLY A 48 4.30 -2.09 -14.29
C GLY A 48 2.85 -2.11 -13.78
N TRP A 49 2.60 -2.62 -12.57
CA TRP A 49 1.27 -2.59 -11.96
C TRP A 49 0.79 -1.18 -11.61
N VAL A 50 1.71 -0.30 -11.21
CA VAL A 50 1.40 1.11 -10.96
C VAL A 50 1.06 1.84 -12.27
N GLU A 51 1.84 1.63 -13.32
CA GLU A 51 1.65 2.28 -14.63
C GLU A 51 0.37 1.80 -15.33
N SER A 52 0.03 0.52 -15.19
CA SER A 52 -1.19 -0.08 -15.73
C SER A 52 -2.43 0.15 -14.87
N HIS A 53 -2.31 0.87 -13.75
CA HIS A 53 -3.39 1.09 -12.79
C HIS A 53 -4.00 -0.23 -12.26
N ALA A 54 -3.18 -1.29 -12.17
CA ALA A 54 -3.62 -2.59 -11.69
C ALA A 54 -3.73 -2.64 -10.16
N ILE A 55 -2.93 -1.83 -9.47
CA ILE A 55 -2.97 -1.70 -8.00
C ILE A 55 -3.26 -0.25 -7.59
N PRO A 56 -3.94 -0.02 -6.46
CA PRO A 56 -4.32 1.32 -6.04
C PRO A 56 -3.09 2.11 -5.57
N THR A 57 -3.02 3.37 -5.97
CA THR A 57 -1.94 4.28 -5.58
C THR A 57 -2.48 5.62 -5.10
N VAL A 58 -1.67 6.36 -4.35
CA VAL A 58 -1.98 7.73 -3.92
C VAL A 58 -0.79 8.63 -4.22
N LYS A 59 -1.08 9.86 -4.65
CA LYS A 59 -0.06 10.90 -4.84
C LYS A 59 0.14 11.66 -3.53
N ILE A 60 1.32 11.53 -2.93
CA ILE A 60 1.72 12.29 -1.73
C ILE A 60 2.86 13.21 -2.14
N GLY A 61 2.55 14.51 -2.25
CA GLY A 61 3.48 15.52 -2.79
C GLY A 61 3.93 15.17 -4.21
N ARG A 62 5.24 14.93 -4.38
CA ARG A 62 5.86 14.57 -5.67
C ARG A 62 6.06 13.07 -5.87
N ARG A 63 5.60 12.23 -4.93
CA ARG A 63 5.78 10.78 -4.98
C ARG A 63 4.44 10.07 -5.14
N ARG A 64 4.43 8.98 -5.91
CA ARG A 64 3.32 8.04 -5.98
C ARG A 64 3.65 6.84 -5.10
N VAL A 65 2.79 6.55 -4.13
CA VAL A 65 2.95 5.45 -3.17
C VAL A 65 1.81 4.44 -3.35
N ILE A 66 2.03 3.20 -2.93
CA ILE A 66 1.02 2.15 -2.96
C ILE A 66 0.02 2.37 -1.82
N ASN A 67 -1.27 2.27 -2.10
CA ASN A 67 -2.34 2.39 -1.13
C ASN A 67 -2.67 1.02 -0.51
N LEU A 68 -1.88 0.63 0.49
CA LEU A 68 -2.06 -0.63 1.21
C LEU A 68 -3.44 -0.74 1.87
N HIS A 69 -3.96 0.38 2.38
CA HIS A 69 -5.30 0.42 2.97
C HIS A 69 -6.37 -0.02 1.96
N ARG A 70 -6.31 0.46 0.72
CA ARG A 70 -7.26 0.07 -0.33
C ARG A 70 -7.10 -1.38 -0.74
N ILE A 71 -5.86 -1.86 -0.90
CA ILE A 71 -5.58 -3.28 -1.20
C ILE A 71 -6.23 -4.18 -0.14
N ARG A 72 -5.97 -3.91 1.14
CA ARG A 72 -6.53 -4.68 2.26
C ARG A 72 -8.05 -4.67 2.23
N ARG A 73 -8.67 -3.51 2.07
CA ARG A 73 -10.14 -3.38 2.00
C ARG A 73 -10.75 -4.17 0.84
N ASP A 74 -10.10 -4.17 -0.32
CA ASP A 74 -10.60 -4.90 -1.49
C ASP A 74 -10.44 -6.42 -1.30
N ILE A 75 -9.34 -6.88 -0.70
CA ILE A 75 -9.15 -8.28 -0.30
C ILE A 75 -10.19 -8.71 0.74
N ASP A 76 -10.41 -7.89 1.77
CA ASP A 76 -11.42 -8.16 2.82
C ASP A 76 -12.85 -8.23 2.24
N ARG A 77 -13.09 -7.60 1.09
CA ARG A 77 -14.35 -7.67 0.32
C ARG A 77 -14.41 -8.86 -0.65
N GLY A 78 -13.37 -9.69 -0.70
CA GLY A 78 -13.30 -10.89 -1.52
C GLY A 78 -12.67 -10.68 -2.90
N LYS A 79 -12.00 -9.56 -3.17
CA LYS A 79 -11.22 -9.40 -4.41
C LYS A 79 -10.02 -10.34 -4.37
N THR A 80 -9.92 -11.22 -5.36
CA THR A 80 -8.83 -12.19 -5.49
C THR A 80 -7.87 -11.89 -6.64
N ILE A 81 -8.27 -11.02 -7.57
CA ILE A 81 -7.48 -10.67 -8.75
C ILE A 81 -7.48 -9.14 -8.92
N PHE A 82 -6.29 -8.60 -9.18
CA PHE A 82 -6.03 -7.20 -9.52
C PHE A 82 -5.66 -7.13 -11.01
N CYS A 83 -6.47 -6.45 -11.80
CA CYS A 83 -6.35 -6.37 -13.25
C CYS A 83 -5.94 -4.95 -13.68
N SER A 84 -5.23 -4.86 -14.81
CA SER A 84 -4.93 -3.59 -15.46
C SER A 84 -6.19 -2.74 -15.61
N GLY A 85 -6.12 -1.48 -15.19
CA GLY A 85 -7.23 -0.52 -15.27
C GLY A 85 -8.20 -0.53 -14.09
N ASP A 86 -8.09 -1.48 -13.14
CA ASP A 86 -8.98 -1.54 -11.96
C ASP A 86 -9.02 -0.23 -11.15
N TYR A 87 -7.94 0.57 -11.22
CA TYR A 87 -7.77 1.84 -10.51
C TYR A 87 -7.42 2.99 -11.46
N ALA A 88 -7.93 2.95 -12.70
CA ALA A 88 -7.70 4.00 -13.69
C ALA A 88 -8.49 5.30 -13.39
N ASP A 89 -9.62 5.16 -12.70
CA ASP A 89 -10.54 6.26 -12.36
C ASP A 89 -10.21 6.96 -11.03
N ASP A 90 -9.17 6.49 -10.32
CA ASP A 90 -8.71 7.00 -9.01
C ASP A 90 -7.67 8.15 -9.11
#